data_AF-A0A914NVD9-F1
#
_entry.id   AF-A0A914NVD9-F1
#
_cell.length_a   1.000
_cell.length_b   1.000
_cell.length_c   1.000
_cell.angle_alpha   90.00
_cell.angle_beta   90.00
_cell.angle_gamma   90.00
#
_symmetry.space_group_name_H-M   'P 1'
#
loop_
_entity.id
_entity.type
_entity.pdbx_description
1 polymer ?
#
loop_
_entity_poly.entity_id
_entity_poly.type
_entity_poly.pdbx_seq_one_letter_code
_entity_poly.pdbx_strand_id
1 'polypeptide(L)'
;MQQQDIQSEYETKHPFVINTLTDSHDSIRERKEGEIVYDERRKKWYRVKKTMYPTHVTVGPHNLGDPDDTFLRKYESNVLIPDILAKRIEKNECRETL
;
A
#
# COMPACT_ATOMS: atom_id res chain seq x y z
N MET A 1 28.19 40.96 11.29
CA MET A 1 26.96 40.24 11.66
C MET A 1 26.04 40.21 10.46
N GLN A 2 26.33 39.35 9.48
CA GLN A 2 25.50 39.06 8.31
C GLN A 2 25.91 37.68 7.80
N GLN A 3 24.97 36.74 7.83
CA GLN A 3 24.64 35.81 6.76
C GLN A 3 23.57 34.87 7.31
N GLN A 4 22.33 35.28 7.08
CA GLN A 4 21.20 34.37 6.91
C GLN A 4 21.50 33.43 5.72
N ASP A 5 20.76 32.32 5.65
CA ASP A 5 20.68 31.39 4.51
C ASP A 5 21.62 30.18 4.54
N ILE A 6 21.35 29.24 5.45
CA ILE A 6 21.69 27.81 5.25
C ILE A 6 20.41 26.97 5.34
N GLN A 7 19.35 27.41 4.68
CA GLN A 7 18.09 26.65 4.56
C GLN A 7 17.64 26.34 3.13
N SER A 8 18.43 26.67 2.09
CA SER A 8 17.88 26.67 0.72
C SER A 8 18.62 25.84 -0.34
N GLU A 9 19.74 25.16 -0.04
CA GLU A 9 20.55 24.54 -1.10
C GLU A 9 21.01 23.12 -0.76
N TYR A 10 20.07 22.18 -0.74
CA TYR A 10 20.32 20.80 -1.12
C TYR A 10 19.09 20.21 -1.81
N GLU A 11 18.67 20.91 -2.86
CA GLU A 11 18.55 20.35 -4.20
C GLU A 11 18.32 18.83 -4.27
N THR A 12 17.04 18.45 -4.31
CA THR A 12 16.46 17.63 -5.38
C THR A 12 17.37 16.59 -6.03
N LYS A 13 17.82 15.59 -5.27
CA LYS A 13 18.43 14.37 -5.84
C LYS A 13 17.84 13.15 -5.16
N HIS A 14 16.66 12.76 -5.65
CA HIS A 14 15.91 11.52 -5.42
C HIS A 14 15.84 10.99 -3.96
N PRO A 15 14.65 10.66 -3.43
CA PRO A 15 14.59 9.89 -2.19
C PRO A 15 15.24 8.52 -2.44
N PHE A 16 16.53 8.39 -2.09
CA PHE A 16 17.24 7.13 -2.16
C PHE A 16 16.64 6.22 -1.09
N VAL A 17 15.97 5.17 -1.57
CA VAL A 17 15.38 4.10 -0.76
C VAL A 17 16.49 3.44 0.04
N ILE A 18 16.43 3.57 1.36
CA ILE A 18 17.25 2.76 2.25
C ILE A 18 16.59 1.38 2.34
N ASN A 19 16.92 0.47 1.42
CA ASN A 19 17.05 -0.93 1.79
C ASN A 19 18.49 -1.10 2.22
N THR A 20 18.79 -0.79 3.49
CA THR A 20 20.06 -1.12 4.09
C THR A 20 20.16 -2.65 4.07
N LEU A 21 20.91 -3.18 3.09
CA LEU A 21 21.29 -4.59 2.95
C LEU A 21 21.98 -5.18 4.20
N THR A 22 22.17 -4.37 5.25
CA THR A 22 22.87 -4.69 6.50
C THR A 22 22.01 -4.50 7.75
N ASP A 23 20.81 -3.93 7.65
CA ASP A 23 19.93 -3.75 8.80
C ASP A 23 19.12 -5.03 8.98
N SER A 24 19.13 -5.60 10.20
CA SER A 24 18.26 -6.73 10.52
C SER A 24 16.80 -6.33 10.27
N HIS A 25 15.98 -7.28 9.83
CA HIS A 25 14.56 -7.05 9.50
C HIS A 25 13.79 -6.35 10.63
N ASP A 26 14.22 -6.51 11.88
CA ASP A 26 13.63 -5.89 13.06
C ASP A 26 13.89 -4.38 13.16
N SER A 27 15.11 -3.93 12.83
CA SER A 27 15.46 -2.49 12.87
C SER A 27 14.74 -1.64 11.80
N ILE A 28 14.33 -2.26 10.69
CA ILE A 28 13.54 -1.59 9.63
C ILE A 28 12.08 -1.38 10.08
N ARG A 29 11.55 -2.25 10.93
CA ARG A 29 10.16 -2.17 11.42
C ARG A 29 9.95 -0.98 12.36
N GLU A 30 10.92 -0.70 13.22
CA GLU A 30 10.84 0.35 14.26
C GLU A 30 10.94 1.77 13.72
N ARG A 31 11.67 1.99 12.62
CA ARG A 31 11.85 3.32 12.02
C ARG A 31 10.55 3.85 11.41
N LYS A 32 10.32 5.16 11.48
CA LYS A 32 9.13 5.80 10.89
C LYS A 32 9.37 6.22 9.44
N GLU A 33 8.32 6.19 8.64
CA GLU A 33 8.37 6.75 7.28
C GLU A 33 8.74 8.23 7.35
N GLY A 34 9.71 8.67 6.55
CA GLY A 34 10.14 10.08 6.52
C GLY A 34 11.15 10.48 7.61
N GLU A 35 11.51 9.58 8.52
CA GLU A 35 12.55 9.80 9.53
C GLU A 35 13.91 10.10 8.88
N ILE A 36 14.70 10.99 9.50
CA ILE A 36 16.02 11.37 9.00
C ILE A 36 17.08 10.58 9.78
N VAL A 37 17.84 9.74 9.08
CA VAL A 37 18.87 8.87 9.66
C VAL A 37 20.23 9.25 9.09
N TYR A 38 21.24 9.30 9.95
CA TYR A 38 22.62 9.49 9.54
C TYR A 38 23.29 8.14 9.28
N ASP A 39 23.92 7.98 8.11
CA ASP A 39 24.74 6.81 7.79
C ASP A 39 26.21 7.13 8.03
N GLU A 40 26.80 6.48 9.03
CA GLU A 40 28.21 6.66 9.38
C GLU A 40 29.16 6.17 8.27
N ARG A 41 28.77 5.15 7.49
CA ARG A 41 29.63 4.59 6.42
C ARG A 41 29.75 5.56 5.25
N ARG A 42 28.66 6.25 4.92
CA ARG A 42 28.57 7.17 3.78
C ARG A 42 28.71 8.63 4.16
N LYS A 43 28.78 8.94 5.47
CA LYS A 43 28.82 10.28 6.06
C LYS A 43 27.74 11.19 5.48
N LYS A 44 26.52 10.66 5.35
CA LYS A 44 25.40 11.32 4.68
C LYS A 44 24.10 11.10 5.45
N TRP A 45 23.23 12.10 5.35
CA TRP A 45 21.87 12.04 5.89
C TRP A 45 20.93 11.46 4.84
N TYR A 46 20.01 10.62 5.30
CA TYR A 46 19.03 9.96 4.46
C TYR A 46 17.63 10.07 5.06
N ARG A 47 16.63 10.12 4.18
CA ARG A 47 15.22 10.03 4.57
C ARG A 47 14.77 8.58 4.40
N VAL A 48 14.21 8.00 5.45
CA VAL A 48 13.67 6.64 5.44
C VAL A 48 12.44 6.59 4.51
N LYS A 49 12.47 5.63 3.59
CA LYS A 49 11.34 5.28 2.72
C LYS A 49 11.10 3.78 2.74
N LYS A 50 9.98 3.34 3.31
CA LYS A 50 9.54 1.94 3.34
C LYS A 50 8.96 1.58 1.98
N THR A 51 9.57 0.61 1.30
CA THR A 51 9.07 0.11 0.01
C THR A 51 8.15 -1.09 0.14
N MET A 52 8.08 -1.71 1.32
CA MET A 52 7.22 -2.85 1.58
C MET A 52 6.00 -2.38 2.36
N TYR A 53 4.83 -2.80 1.88
CA TYR A 53 3.59 -2.60 2.62
C TYR A 53 3.62 -3.36 3.97
N PRO A 54 2.89 -2.88 4.99
CA PRO A 54 2.74 -3.61 6.24
C PRO A 54 2.29 -5.06 6.01
N THR A 55 2.80 -6.02 6.80
CA THR A 55 2.51 -7.45 6.59
C THR A 55 1.00 -7.77 6.56
N HIS A 56 0.18 -7.01 7.30
CA HIS A 56 -1.27 -7.22 7.35
C HIS A 56 -2.01 -6.82 6.05
N VAL A 57 -1.46 -5.90 5.24
CA VAL A 57 -2.04 -5.55 3.93
C VAL A 57 -1.43 -6.33 2.77
N THR A 58 -0.42 -7.17 3.03
CA THR A 58 0.19 -8.05 2.02
C THR A 58 -0.44 -9.45 2.00
N VAL A 59 -1.32 -9.75 2.95
CA VAL A 59 -1.99 -11.05 3.07
C VAL A 59 -3.36 -11.09 2.39
N GLY A 60 -3.83 -9.97 1.85
CA GLY A 60 -5.06 -9.90 1.07
C GLY A 60 -4.98 -10.58 -0.30
N PRO A 61 -6.12 -10.65 -1.02
CA PRO A 61 -6.19 -11.20 -2.37
C PRO A 61 -5.14 -10.57 -3.30
N HIS A 62 -4.44 -11.38 -4.10
CA HIS A 62 -3.32 -10.92 -4.96
C HIS A 62 -2.15 -10.25 -4.19
N ASN A 63 -1.96 -10.60 -2.92
CA ASN A 63 -0.98 -10.01 -2.00
C ASN A 63 -1.21 -8.51 -1.71
N LEU A 64 -2.46 -8.06 -1.84
CA LEU A 64 -2.87 -6.68 -1.67
C LEU A 64 -4.16 -6.59 -0.86
N GLY A 65 -4.18 -5.67 0.12
CA GLY A 65 -5.34 -5.36 0.92
C GLY A 65 -5.48 -6.23 2.18
N ASP A 66 -6.55 -5.99 2.93
CA ASP A 66 -6.88 -6.71 4.14
C ASP A 66 -7.51 -8.08 3.80
N PRO A 67 -6.97 -9.21 4.27
CA PRO A 67 -7.51 -10.54 4.03
C PRO A 67 -8.91 -10.72 4.62
N ASP A 68 -9.19 -10.05 5.74
CA ASP A 68 -10.44 -10.12 6.48
C ASP A 68 -11.50 -9.17 5.90
N ASP A 69 -11.09 -8.28 4.99
CA ASP A 69 -12.04 -7.47 4.22
C ASP A 69 -12.84 -8.36 3.26
N THR A 70 -14.02 -8.71 3.75
CA THR A 70 -15.02 -9.53 3.07
C THR A 70 -16.21 -8.70 2.59
N PHE A 71 -16.16 -7.37 2.71
CA PHE A 71 -17.31 -6.52 2.44
C PHE A 71 -17.79 -6.66 0.99
N LEU A 72 -16.90 -6.48 0.03
CA LEU A 72 -17.23 -6.61 -1.39
C LEU A 72 -17.67 -8.04 -1.75
N ARG A 73 -17.01 -9.06 -1.18
CA ARG A 73 -17.38 -10.47 -1.39
C ARG A 73 -18.78 -10.78 -0.89
N LYS A 74 -19.15 -10.25 0.29
CA LYS A 74 -20.51 -10.39 0.85
C LYS A 74 -21.54 -9.62 0.03
N TYR A 75 -21.21 -8.42 -0.43
CA TYR A 75 -22.10 -7.63 -1.28
C TYR A 75 -22.35 -8.35 -2.62
N GLU A 76 -21.31 -8.90 -3.23
CA GLU A 76 -21.42 -9.67 -4.46
C GLU A 76 -22.32 -10.89 -4.27
N SER A 77 -22.09 -11.69 -3.22
CA SER A 77 -22.86 -12.90 -2.94
C SER A 77 -24.33 -12.62 -2.59
N ASN A 78 -24.59 -11.55 -1.84
CA ASN A 78 -25.91 -11.31 -1.26
C ASN A 78 -26.79 -10.38 -2.10
N VAL A 79 -26.20 -9.55 -2.97
CA VAL A 79 -26.93 -8.53 -3.73
C VAL A 79 -26.67 -8.64 -5.22
N LEU A 80 -25.41 -8.52 -5.65
CA LEU A 80 -25.08 -8.38 -7.07
C LEU A 80 -25.41 -9.65 -7.88
N ILE A 81 -24.96 -10.82 -7.41
CA ILE A 81 -25.19 -12.09 -8.09
C ILE A 81 -26.70 -12.39 -8.18
N PRO A 82 -27.48 -12.32 -7.08
CA PRO A 82 -28.93 -12.49 -7.15
C PRO A 82 -29.63 -11.56 -8.14
N ASP A 83 -29.27 -10.27 -8.15
CA ASP A 83 -29.85 -9.29 -9.07
C ASP A 83 -29.56 -9.62 -10.55
N ILE A 84 -28.32 -10.02 -10.85
CA ILE A 84 -27.92 -10.42 -12.20
C ILE A 84 -28.67 -11.69 -12.62
N LEU A 85 -28.80 -12.65 -11.70
CA LEU A 85 -29.51 -13.90 -11.94
C LEU A 85 -30.99 -13.65 -12.23
N ALA A 86 -31.65 -12.81 -11.41
CA ALA A 86 -33.05 -12.44 -11.57
C ALA A 86 -33.30 -11.79 -12.94
N LYS A 87 -32.49 -10.80 -13.33
CA LYS A 87 -32.57 -10.17 -14.66
C LYS A 87 -32.38 -11.17 -15.80
N ARG A 88 -31.51 -12.17 -15.60
CA ARG A 88 -31.25 -13.19 -16.61
C ARG A 88 -32.40 -14.19 -16.72
N ILE A 89 -33.05 -14.52 -15.61
CA ILE A 89 -34.25 -15.37 -15.57
C ILE A 89 -35.40 -14.64 -16.27
N GLU A 90 -35.70 -13.40 -15.88
CA GLU A 90 -36.74 -12.56 -16.50
C GLU A 90 -36.61 -12.47 -18.02
N LYS A 91 -35.37 -12.45 -18.52
CA LYS A 91 -35.07 -12.38 -19.95
C LYS A 91 -35.19 -13.73 -20.67
N ASN A 92 -34.90 -14.86 -20.00
CA ASN A 92 -34.68 -16.14 -20.68
C ASN A 92 -35.75 -17.23 -20.40
N GLU A 93 -36.49 -17.21 -19.29
CA GLU A 93 -37.50 -18.24 -18.94
C GLU A 93 -38.66 -17.58 -18.16
N CYS A 94 -39.95 -17.73 -18.45
CA CYS A 94 -40.71 -18.82 -19.07
C CYS A 94 -41.72 -18.30 -20.12
N ARG A 95 -41.71 -18.87 -21.33
CA ARG A 95 -42.93 -19.04 -22.13
C ARG A 95 -43.25 -20.53 -22.12
N GLU A 96 -43.98 -21.00 -21.11
CA GLU A 96 -44.81 -22.18 -21.34
C GLU A 96 -45.88 -21.73 -22.32
N THR A 97 -45.80 -22.22 -23.55
CA THR A 97 -46.86 -22.05 -24.55
C THR A 97 -48.06 -22.88 -24.09
N LEU A 98 -49.00 -22.23 -23.39
CA LEU A 98 -50.37 -22.71 -23.20
C LEU A 98 -51.14 -22.66 -24.51
#